data_AF-A0A8T7A9D7-F1
#
_entry.id   AF-A0A8T7A9D7-F1
#
_cell.length_a   1.000
_cell.length_b   1.000
_cell.length_c   1.000
_cell.angle_alpha   90.00
_cell.angle_beta   90.00
_cell.angle_gamma   90.00
#
_symmetry.space_group_name_H-M   'P 1'
#
loop_
_entity.id
_entity.type
_entity.pdbx_description
1 polymer ?
#
loop_
_entity_poly.entity_id
_entity_poly.type
_entity_poly.pdbx_seq_one_letter_code
_entity_poly.pdbx_strand_id
1 'polypeptide(L)'
;MPGADQEYRDALERRAEKHGWPALHAELLAIDPDSASRIKPTDSQRIQRALEVFHVSGQTLTSLHATQSSAENGFEFIKIALVPEDRAELHKAIEKRFKQMISKGFLEEVRALVRDNAFVRDAPSMRAVGYRQLLAHLLDGEPLEDAILKGIYATRQLAKRQLTWLRKMPGLQTFDAYAPDIHAKCDSWLENIL
;
A
#
# COMPACT_ATOMS: atom_id res chain seq x y z
N MET A 1 -1.96 16.55 -7.28
CA MET A 1 -2.07 16.60 -5.81
C MET A 1 -0.92 17.43 -5.25
N PRO A 2 -1.14 18.21 -4.16
CA PRO A 2 -0.07 18.99 -3.51
C PRO A 2 1.00 18.08 -2.89
N GLY A 3 2.21 18.62 -2.74
CA GLY A 3 3.32 17.98 -2.03
C GLY A 3 3.01 17.72 -0.55
N ALA A 4 3.92 17.03 0.13
CA ALA A 4 3.85 16.84 1.57
C ALA A 4 4.46 18.04 2.31
N ASP A 5 3.84 18.47 3.41
CA ASP A 5 4.40 19.46 4.34
C ASP A 5 4.77 18.76 5.65
N GLN A 6 6.08 18.58 5.88
CA GLN A 6 6.56 17.82 7.03
C GLN A 6 6.31 18.54 8.36
N GLU A 7 6.45 19.86 8.42
CA GLU A 7 6.22 20.62 9.65
C GLU A 7 4.74 20.54 10.07
N TYR A 8 3.84 20.59 9.08
CA TYR A 8 2.42 20.44 9.34
C TYR A 8 2.06 19.02 9.78
N ARG A 9 2.69 17.98 9.21
CA ARG A 9 2.49 16.59 9.64
C ARG A 9 2.89 16.39 11.10
N ASP A 10 4.06 16.90 11.49
CA ASP A 10 4.56 16.80 12.86
C ASP A 10 3.67 17.59 13.84
N ALA A 11 3.08 18.70 13.39
CA ALA A 11 2.09 19.43 14.18
C ALA A 11 0.78 18.64 14.35
N LEU A 12 0.29 17.97 13.30
CA LEU A 12 -0.89 17.12 13.38
C LEU A 12 -0.66 15.90 14.29
N GLU A 13 0.52 15.27 14.23
CA GLU A 13 0.85 14.15 15.10
C GLU A 13 0.86 14.56 16.58
N ARG A 14 1.52 15.67 16.93
CA ARG A 14 1.47 16.22 18.31
C ARG A 14 0.06 16.52 18.80
N ARG A 15 -0.81 17.00 17.91
CA ARG A 15 -2.23 17.25 18.24
C ARG A 15 -3.00 15.94 18.42
N ALA A 16 -2.74 14.95 17.59
CA ALA A 16 -3.34 13.63 17.69
C ALA A 16 -2.89 12.90 18.96
N GLU A 17 -1.66 13.10 19.42
CA GLU A 17 -1.19 12.58 20.72
C GLU A 17 -1.96 13.17 21.90
N LYS A 18 -2.28 14.46 21.84
CA LYS A 18 -2.98 15.16 22.92
C LYS A 18 -4.50 14.94 22.91
N HIS A 19 -5.12 14.86 21.73
CA HIS A 19 -6.58 14.89 21.57
C HIS A 19 -7.15 13.64 20.88
N GLY A 20 -6.32 12.78 20.33
CA GLY A 20 -6.70 11.61 19.56
C GLY A 20 -7.10 11.91 18.11
N TRP A 21 -6.90 10.93 17.23
CA TRP A 21 -7.34 10.99 15.83
C TRP A 21 -8.84 11.25 15.63
N PRO A 22 -9.77 10.75 16.49
CA PRO A 22 -11.18 11.10 16.37
C PRO A 22 -11.47 12.60 16.51
N ALA A 23 -10.68 13.35 17.29
CA ALA A 23 -10.83 14.80 17.39
C ALA A 23 -10.44 15.49 16.08
N LEU A 24 -9.32 15.07 15.47
CA LEU A 24 -8.89 15.58 14.15
C LEU A 24 -9.87 15.16 13.04
N HIS A 25 -10.54 14.01 13.17
CA HIS A 25 -11.62 13.63 12.26
C HIS A 25 -12.83 14.56 12.36
N ALA A 26 -13.18 15.03 13.57
CA ALA A 26 -14.24 16.03 13.75
C ALA A 26 -13.87 17.39 13.12
N GLU A 27 -12.59 17.77 13.17
CA GLU A 27 -12.10 18.95 12.43
C GLU A 27 -12.22 18.76 10.91
N LEU A 28 -11.85 17.59 10.41
CA LEU A 28 -12.03 17.26 9.00
C LEU A 28 -13.51 17.30 8.60
N LEU A 29 -14.42 16.83 9.47
CA LEU A 29 -15.87 16.90 9.24
C LEU A 29 -16.37 18.34 9.09
N ALA A 30 -15.78 19.30 9.82
CA ALA A 30 -16.13 20.72 9.69
C ALA A 30 -15.63 21.34 8.37
N ILE A 31 -14.56 20.80 7.77
CA ILE A 31 -13.90 21.33 6.57
C ILE A 31 -14.40 20.65 5.29
N ASP A 32 -14.45 19.32 5.28
CA ASP A 32 -14.79 18.48 4.13
C ASP A 32 -15.68 17.30 4.61
N PRO A 33 -16.99 17.54 4.84
CA PRO A 33 -17.91 16.52 5.33
C PRO A 33 -17.97 15.28 4.44
N ASP A 34 -17.82 15.46 3.13
CA ASP A 34 -17.87 14.39 2.13
C ASP A 34 -16.66 13.46 2.25
N SER A 35 -15.45 13.99 2.45
CA SER A 35 -14.29 13.15 2.73
C SER A 35 -14.37 12.51 4.12
N ALA A 36 -14.83 13.25 5.13
CA ALA A 36 -14.93 12.77 6.50
C ALA A 36 -15.90 11.60 6.64
N SER A 37 -17.03 11.60 5.92
CA SER A 37 -17.99 10.49 5.90
C SER A 37 -17.41 9.18 5.34
N ARG A 38 -16.41 9.29 4.44
CA ARG A 38 -15.75 8.14 3.79
C ARG A 38 -14.51 7.66 4.56
N ILE A 39 -13.93 8.51 5.40
CA ILE A 39 -12.73 8.22 6.18
C ILE A 39 -13.14 7.80 7.59
N LYS A 40 -12.66 6.64 8.04
CA LYS A 40 -12.93 6.18 9.41
C LYS A 40 -12.20 7.08 10.42
N PRO A 41 -12.77 7.39 11.59
CA PRO A 41 -12.11 8.19 12.63
C PRO A 41 -10.78 7.61 13.15
N THR A 42 -10.54 6.32 12.90
CA THR A 42 -9.31 5.61 13.26
C THR A 42 -8.28 5.54 12.13
N ASP A 43 -8.60 6.04 10.94
CA ASP A 43 -7.69 6.03 9.79
C ASP A 43 -6.80 7.29 9.79
N SER A 44 -5.81 7.28 10.69
CA SER A 44 -4.91 8.40 10.95
C SER A 44 -4.25 8.95 9.67
N GLN A 45 -3.80 8.06 8.78
CA GLN A 45 -3.14 8.45 7.54
C GLN A 45 -4.08 9.21 6.60
N ARG A 46 -5.33 8.76 6.46
CA ARG A 46 -6.29 9.46 5.58
C ARG A 46 -6.77 10.77 6.18
N ILE A 47 -6.95 10.83 7.51
CA ILE A 47 -7.31 12.07 8.22
C ILE A 47 -6.19 13.10 8.04
N GLN A 48 -4.94 12.72 8.36
CA GLN A 48 -3.77 13.58 8.22
C GLN A 48 -3.64 14.11 6.79
N ARG A 49 -3.79 13.24 5.78
CA ARG A 49 -3.68 13.66 4.38
C ARG A 49 -4.78 14.61 3.95
N ALA A 50 -6.02 14.39 4.38
CA ALA A 50 -7.14 15.28 4.01
C ALA A 50 -6.97 16.69 4.62
N LEU A 51 -6.55 16.76 5.89
CA LEU A 51 -6.22 18.02 6.56
C LEU A 51 -4.99 18.70 5.94
N GLU A 52 -3.94 17.95 5.61
CA GLU A 52 -2.73 18.46 4.94
C GLU A 52 -3.07 19.06 3.57
N VAL A 53 -3.89 18.38 2.78
CA VAL A 53 -4.31 18.87 1.47
C VAL A 53 -5.04 20.20 1.58
N PHE A 54 -5.96 20.32 2.53
CA PHE A 54 -6.66 21.58 2.79
C PHE A 54 -5.71 22.67 3.27
N HIS A 55 -4.78 22.35 4.17
CA HIS A 55 -3.80 23.30 4.68
C HIS A 55 -2.90 23.87 3.57
N VAL A 56 -2.35 23.01 2.71
CA VAL A 56 -1.39 23.41 1.67
C VAL A 56 -2.08 24.10 0.50
N SER A 57 -3.27 23.64 0.10
CA SER A 57 -3.92 24.11 -1.13
C SER A 57 -5.10 25.05 -0.92
N GLY A 58 -5.63 25.14 0.29
CA GLY A 58 -6.93 25.79 0.57
C GLY A 58 -8.14 25.05 -0.02
N GLN A 59 -7.91 23.96 -0.76
CA GLN A 59 -8.95 23.16 -1.40
C GLN A 59 -9.18 21.87 -0.61
N THR A 60 -10.45 21.47 -0.49
CA THR A 60 -10.82 20.22 0.16
C THR A 60 -10.38 19.02 -0.68
N LEU A 61 -10.23 17.85 -0.05
CA LEU A 61 -9.84 16.64 -0.76
C LEU A 61 -10.93 16.23 -1.75
N THR A 62 -12.20 16.44 -1.39
CA THR A 62 -13.35 16.19 -2.26
C THR A 62 -13.32 17.06 -3.51
N SER A 63 -13.03 18.36 -3.40
CA SER A 63 -13.00 19.26 -4.57
C SER A 63 -11.85 18.94 -5.53
N LEU A 64 -10.67 18.58 -4.99
CA LEU A 64 -9.53 18.16 -5.81
C LEU A 64 -9.81 16.86 -6.59
N HIS A 65 -10.44 15.87 -5.96
CA HIS A 65 -10.79 14.63 -6.64
C HIS A 65 -11.84 14.84 -7.74
N ALA A 66 -12.81 15.75 -7.53
CA ALA A 66 -13.79 16.09 -8.56
C ALA A 66 -13.12 16.67 -9.81
N THR A 67 -12.12 17.55 -9.64
CA THR A 67 -11.38 18.16 -10.75
C THR A 67 -10.42 17.18 -11.46
N GLN A 68 -9.91 16.16 -10.76
CA GLN A 68 -9.04 15.14 -11.39
C GLN A 68 -9.80 14.06 -12.14
N SER A 69 -11.06 13.81 -11.79
CA SER A 69 -11.89 12.76 -12.41
C SER A 69 -12.28 13.09 -13.86
N SER A 70 -12.14 14.35 -14.28
CA SER A 70 -12.50 14.84 -15.62
C SER A 70 -11.35 14.83 -16.63
N ALA A 71 -10.15 14.41 -16.25
CA ALA A 71 -9.06 14.21 -17.21
C ALA A 71 -9.22 12.84 -17.90
N GLU A 72 -10.11 12.77 -18.88
CA GLU A 72 -10.15 11.65 -19.82
C GLU A 72 -8.86 11.68 -20.64
N ASN A 73 -7.95 10.75 -20.37
CA ASN A 73 -6.63 10.70 -21.01
C ASN A 73 -6.69 10.31 -22.51
N GLY A 74 -7.86 10.27 -23.14
CA GLY A 74 -8.06 9.92 -24.56
C GLY A 74 -7.73 8.46 -24.92
N PHE A 75 -7.35 7.64 -23.94
CA PHE A 75 -7.01 6.23 -24.13
C PHE A 75 -8.07 5.32 -23.55
N GLU A 76 -8.41 4.27 -24.29
CA GLU A 76 -9.14 3.12 -23.78
C GLU A 76 -8.15 2.10 -23.22
N PHE A 77 -8.32 1.72 -21.95
CA PHE A 77 -7.43 0.79 -21.28
C PHE A 77 -8.06 -0.59 -21.19
N ILE A 78 -7.41 -1.59 -21.79
CA ILE A 78 -7.68 -3.00 -21.54
C ILE A 78 -7.01 -3.39 -20.22
N LYS A 79 -7.81 -3.79 -19.23
CA LYS A 79 -7.32 -4.14 -17.89
C LYS A 79 -7.35 -5.65 -17.71
N ILE A 80 -6.18 -6.23 -17.45
CA ILE A 80 -6.02 -7.66 -17.19
C ILE A 80 -5.30 -7.83 -15.85
N ALA A 81 -5.72 -8.82 -15.05
CA ALA A 81 -5.00 -9.25 -13.86
C ALA A 81 -4.88 -10.76 -13.77
N LEU A 82 -3.72 -11.22 -13.28
CA LEU A 82 -3.50 -12.61 -12.91
C LEU A 82 -3.89 -12.79 -11.45
N VAL A 83 -4.98 -13.49 -11.21
CA VAL A 83 -5.57 -13.70 -9.89
C VAL A 83 -5.64 -15.19 -9.62
N PRO A 84 -4.93 -15.70 -8.62
CA PRO A 84 -4.97 -17.12 -8.31
C PRO A 84 -6.35 -17.53 -7.80
N GLU A 85 -6.90 -18.60 -8.37
CA GLU A 85 -8.17 -19.18 -7.91
C GLU A 85 -8.00 -19.82 -6.52
N ASP A 86 -6.94 -20.60 -6.33
CA ASP A 86 -6.57 -21.15 -5.02
C ASP A 86 -5.58 -20.24 -4.27
N ARG A 87 -6.04 -19.72 -3.13
CA ARG A 87 -5.22 -18.90 -2.22
C ARG A 87 -4.09 -19.71 -1.58
N ALA A 88 -4.23 -21.02 -1.43
CA ALA A 88 -3.20 -21.86 -0.85
C ALA A 88 -1.95 -21.92 -1.74
N GLU A 89 -2.12 -21.96 -3.05
CA GLU A 89 -0.99 -21.91 -4.00
C GLU A 89 -0.23 -20.58 -3.90
N LEU A 90 -0.95 -19.46 -3.84
CA LEU A 90 -0.34 -18.15 -3.62
C LEU A 90 0.44 -18.10 -2.29
N HIS A 91 -0.12 -18.65 -1.21
CA HIS A 91 0.57 -18.67 0.09
C HIS A 91 1.84 -19.52 0.07
N LYS A 92 1.83 -20.66 -0.62
CA LYS A 92 3.01 -21.52 -0.82
C LYS A 92 4.06 -20.80 -1.66
N ALA A 93 3.67 -20.15 -2.75
CA ALA A 93 4.57 -19.38 -3.60
C ALA A 93 5.21 -18.21 -2.86
N ILE A 94 4.43 -17.46 -2.05
CA ILE A 94 4.93 -16.37 -1.21
C ILE A 94 5.99 -16.88 -0.23
N GLU A 95 5.71 -17.97 0.47
CA GLU A 95 6.63 -18.55 1.44
C GLU A 95 7.92 -19.03 0.78
N LYS A 96 7.80 -19.78 -0.32
CA LYS A 96 8.94 -20.26 -1.11
C LYS A 96 9.80 -19.07 -1.59
N ARG A 97 9.19 -18.03 -2.15
CA ARG A 97 9.88 -16.83 -2.62
C ARG A 97 10.61 -16.12 -1.49
N PHE A 98 9.98 -15.94 -0.34
CA PHE A 98 10.60 -15.25 0.79
C PHE A 98 11.82 -16.03 1.31
N LYS A 99 11.71 -17.35 1.48
CA LYS A 99 12.85 -18.21 1.86
C LYS A 99 13.99 -18.14 0.83
N GLN A 100 13.67 -18.10 -0.46
CA GLN A 100 14.65 -17.90 -1.53
C GLN A 100 15.33 -16.51 -1.47
N MET A 101 14.59 -15.44 -1.11
CA MET A 101 15.19 -14.12 -0.91
C MET A 101 16.21 -14.16 0.23
N ILE A 102 15.87 -14.78 1.36
CA ILE A 102 16.78 -14.97 2.49
C ILE A 102 18.04 -15.74 2.06
N SER A 103 17.87 -16.88 1.37
CA SER A 103 19.01 -17.67 0.89
C SER A 103 19.88 -16.96 -0.15
N LYS A 104 19.33 -15.95 -0.84
CA LYS A 104 20.05 -15.11 -1.80
C LYS A 104 20.69 -13.86 -1.18
N GLY A 105 20.69 -13.75 0.15
CA GLY A 105 21.37 -12.66 0.85
C GLY A 105 20.48 -11.45 1.15
N PHE A 106 19.15 -11.60 1.20
CA PHE A 106 18.26 -10.49 1.53
C PHE A 106 18.54 -9.89 2.93
N LEU A 107 18.92 -10.70 3.92
CA LEU A 107 19.36 -10.17 5.22
C LEU A 107 20.59 -9.27 5.09
N GLU A 108 21.49 -9.60 4.16
CA GLU A 108 22.77 -8.91 4.03
C GLU A 108 22.62 -7.60 3.27
N GLU A 109 21.68 -7.56 2.33
CA GLU A 109 21.19 -6.33 1.72
C GLU A 109 20.64 -5.37 2.79
N VAL A 110 19.75 -5.84 3.67
CA VAL A 110 19.19 -4.98 4.74
C VAL A 110 20.28 -4.55 5.72
N ARG A 111 21.21 -5.44 6.07
CA ARG A 111 22.36 -5.10 6.92
C ARG A 111 23.25 -4.03 6.28
N ALA A 112 23.45 -4.06 4.97
CA ALA A 112 24.19 -3.04 4.24
C ALA A 112 23.49 -1.68 4.32
N LEU A 113 22.16 -1.65 4.14
CA LEU A 113 21.37 -0.42 4.26
C LEU A 113 21.44 0.20 5.65
N VAL A 114 21.40 -0.61 6.72
CA VAL A 114 21.53 -0.13 8.10
C VAL A 114 22.89 0.53 8.38
N ARG A 115 23.94 0.09 7.67
CA ARG A 115 25.29 0.65 7.81
C ARG A 115 25.51 1.92 7.00
N ASP A 116 24.60 2.25 6.09
CA ASP A 116 24.69 3.45 5.27
C ASP A 116 24.39 4.70 6.12
N ASN A 117 25.15 5.76 5.93
CA ASN A 117 24.95 7.03 6.65
C ASN A 117 23.61 7.71 6.28
N ALA A 118 23.02 7.39 5.14
CA ALA A 118 21.71 7.87 4.72
C ALA A 118 20.54 7.02 5.27
N PHE A 119 20.81 6.04 6.13
CA PHE A 119 19.77 5.19 6.70
C PHE A 119 18.78 6.00 7.55
N VAL A 120 17.51 5.91 7.19
CA VAL A 120 16.40 6.45 7.98
C VAL A 120 15.40 5.32 8.23
N ARG A 121 15.30 4.91 9.50
CA ARG A 121 14.48 3.77 9.94
C ARG A 121 13.01 3.87 9.48
N ASP A 122 12.43 5.07 9.52
CA ASP A 122 11.01 5.29 9.22
C ASP A 122 10.72 5.70 7.76
N ALA A 123 11.75 5.65 6.91
CA ALA A 123 11.60 5.93 5.48
C ALA A 123 10.59 4.99 4.82
N PRO A 124 9.87 5.43 3.77
CA PRO A 124 8.92 4.58 3.03
C PRO A 124 9.55 3.28 2.51
N SER A 125 10.82 3.32 2.09
CA SER A 125 11.57 2.13 1.65
C SER A 125 11.72 1.11 2.78
N MET A 126 12.01 1.57 4.00
CA MET A 126 12.21 0.71 5.17
C MET A 126 10.89 0.14 5.72
N ARG A 127 9.76 0.76 5.36
CA ARG A 127 8.42 0.23 5.64
C ARG A 127 7.94 -0.84 4.65
N ALA A 128 8.70 -1.12 3.60
CA ALA A 128 8.39 -2.20 2.67
C ALA A 128 8.34 -3.57 3.39
N VAL A 129 7.46 -4.45 2.89
CA VAL A 129 7.34 -5.82 3.41
C VAL A 129 8.64 -6.58 3.20
N GLY A 130 9.11 -7.29 4.23
CA GLY A 130 10.42 -7.91 4.29
C GLY A 130 11.41 -7.01 5.03
N TYR A 131 11.70 -5.82 4.49
CA TYR A 131 12.64 -4.86 5.10
C TYR A 131 12.25 -4.53 6.53
N ARG A 132 11.00 -4.13 6.78
CA ARG A 132 10.53 -3.78 8.13
C ARG A 132 10.77 -4.89 9.14
N GLN A 133 10.58 -6.14 8.74
CA GLN A 133 10.74 -7.30 9.63
C GLN A 133 12.21 -7.63 9.88
N LEU A 134 13.03 -7.58 8.83
CA LEU A 134 14.47 -7.80 8.98
C LEU A 134 15.16 -6.68 9.77
N LEU A 135 14.66 -5.45 9.69
CA LEU A 135 15.10 -4.36 10.57
C LEU A 135 14.78 -4.62 12.03
N ALA A 136 13.62 -5.20 12.36
CA ALA A 136 13.29 -5.58 13.73
C ALA A 136 14.28 -6.63 14.28
N HIS A 137 14.70 -7.58 13.43
CA HIS A 137 15.76 -8.51 13.79
C HIS A 137 17.10 -7.80 14.05
N LEU A 138 17.52 -6.92 13.14
CA LEU A 138 18.83 -6.27 13.20
C LEU A 138 18.94 -5.19 14.28
N LEU A 139 17.86 -4.49 14.60
CA LEU A 139 17.87 -3.29 15.44
C LEU A 139 17.14 -3.48 16.78
N ASP A 140 16.14 -4.36 16.84
CA ASP A 140 15.28 -4.52 18.02
C ASP A 140 15.49 -5.88 18.72
N GLY A 141 16.44 -6.70 18.24
CA GLY A 141 16.79 -7.98 18.85
C GLY A 141 15.77 -9.10 18.61
N GLU A 142 14.88 -8.95 17.64
CA GLU A 142 13.92 -10.01 17.28
C GLU A 142 14.65 -11.24 16.70
N PRO A 143 14.28 -12.49 17.04
CA PRO A 143 14.86 -13.67 16.39
C PRO A 143 14.67 -13.66 14.86
N LEU A 144 15.66 -14.15 14.12
CA LEU A 144 15.62 -14.12 12.65
C LEU A 144 14.45 -14.94 12.12
N GLU A 145 14.20 -16.11 12.73
CA GLU A 145 13.11 -17.01 12.37
C GLU A 145 11.75 -16.31 12.50
N ASP A 146 11.55 -15.55 13.59
CA ASP A 146 10.33 -14.80 13.85
C ASP A 146 10.16 -13.66 12.82
N ALA A 147 11.23 -12.93 12.53
CA ALA A 147 11.23 -11.89 11.52
C ALA A 147 10.87 -12.45 10.12
N ILE A 148 11.40 -13.63 9.77
CA ILE A 148 11.07 -14.32 8.51
C ILE A 148 9.58 -14.71 8.48
N LEU A 149 9.06 -15.32 9.55
CA LEU A 149 7.65 -15.70 9.64
C LEU A 149 6.72 -14.48 9.54
N LYS A 150 7.04 -13.40 10.26
CA LYS A 150 6.30 -12.13 10.15
C LYS A 150 6.40 -11.53 8.76
N GLY A 151 7.54 -11.64 8.08
CA GLY A 151 7.74 -11.16 6.71
C GLY A 151 6.85 -11.90 5.71
N ILE A 152 6.77 -13.23 5.84
CA ILE A 152 5.86 -14.07 5.05
C ILE A 152 4.41 -13.69 5.32
N TYR A 153 4.00 -13.55 6.58
CA TYR A 153 2.65 -13.15 6.94
C TYR A 153 2.29 -11.76 6.40
N ALA A 154 3.18 -10.78 6.55
CA ALA A 154 3.01 -9.44 6.03
C ALA A 154 2.88 -9.45 4.49
N THR A 155 3.60 -10.33 3.80
CA THR A 155 3.48 -10.52 2.35
C THR A 155 2.11 -11.10 1.97
N ARG A 156 1.59 -12.06 2.73
CA ARG A 156 0.22 -12.59 2.54
C ARG A 156 -0.84 -11.50 2.75
N GLN A 157 -0.67 -10.65 3.76
CA GLN A 157 -1.59 -9.53 4.00
C GLN A 157 -1.53 -8.48 2.89
N LEU A 158 -0.34 -8.19 2.36
CA LEU A 158 -0.18 -7.32 1.19
C LEU A 158 -0.91 -7.90 -0.02
N ALA A 159 -0.67 -9.18 -0.34
CA ALA A 159 -1.33 -9.86 -1.45
C ALA A 159 -2.86 -9.87 -1.30
N LYS A 160 -3.38 -10.14 -0.08
CA LYS A 160 -4.82 -10.05 0.22
C LYS A 160 -5.39 -8.67 -0.09
N ARG A 161 -4.68 -7.59 0.27
CA ARG A 161 -5.11 -6.21 -0.02
C ARG A 161 -5.10 -5.92 -1.52
N GLN A 162 -4.07 -6.36 -2.24
CA GLN A 162 -3.99 -6.24 -3.70
C GLN A 162 -5.17 -6.95 -4.38
N LEU A 163 -5.46 -8.20 -4.00
CA LEU A 163 -6.61 -8.95 -4.53
C LEU A 163 -7.96 -8.28 -4.23
N THR A 164 -8.09 -7.68 -3.04
CA THR A 164 -9.30 -6.93 -2.65
C THR A 164 -9.46 -5.67 -3.49
N TRP A 165 -8.36 -5.00 -3.86
CA TRP A 165 -8.38 -3.85 -4.74
C TRP A 165 -8.75 -4.24 -6.18
N LEU A 166 -8.13 -5.30 -6.73
CA LEU A 166 -8.45 -5.84 -8.06
C LEU A 166 -9.93 -6.23 -8.18
N ARG A 167 -10.50 -6.89 -7.17
CA ARG A 167 -11.93 -7.27 -7.16
C ARG A 167 -12.88 -6.09 -7.31
N LYS A 168 -12.48 -4.90 -6.88
CA LYS A 168 -13.29 -3.68 -6.95
C LYS A 168 -13.03 -2.87 -8.22
N MET A 169 -12.11 -3.31 -9.08
CA MET A 169 -11.71 -2.58 -10.28
C MET A 169 -12.73 -2.80 -11.41
N PRO A 170 -13.39 -1.75 -11.91
CA PRO A 170 -14.32 -1.87 -13.03
C PRO A 170 -13.59 -2.20 -14.33
N GLY A 171 -14.20 -3.08 -15.13
CA GLY A 171 -13.68 -3.50 -16.44
C GLY A 171 -12.40 -4.32 -16.37
N LEU A 172 -12.13 -4.96 -15.22
CA LEU A 172 -10.97 -5.84 -15.06
C LEU A 172 -11.31 -7.26 -15.49
N GLN A 173 -10.62 -7.76 -16.51
CA GLN A 173 -10.61 -9.19 -16.83
C GLN A 173 -9.58 -9.90 -15.95
N THR A 174 -9.97 -11.05 -15.39
CA THR A 174 -9.09 -11.87 -14.55
C THR A 174 -8.82 -13.23 -15.18
N PHE A 175 -7.59 -13.70 -15.07
CA PHE A 175 -7.18 -15.06 -15.42
C PHE A 175 -6.50 -15.71 -14.22
N ASP A 176 -6.67 -17.04 -14.09
CA ASP A 176 -5.98 -17.78 -13.05
C ASP A 176 -4.47 -17.75 -13.27
N ALA A 177 -3.73 -17.23 -12.29
CA ALA A 177 -2.28 -17.08 -12.36
C ALA A 177 -1.52 -18.41 -12.45
N TYR A 178 -2.17 -19.52 -12.10
CA TYR A 178 -1.59 -20.86 -12.09
C TYR A 178 -2.15 -21.77 -13.18
N ALA A 179 -3.03 -21.26 -14.04
CA ALA A 179 -3.54 -22.02 -15.17
C ALA A 179 -2.39 -22.36 -16.15
N PRO A 180 -2.22 -23.65 -16.54
CA PRO A 180 -1.15 -24.06 -17.44
C PRO A 180 -1.31 -23.48 -18.86
N ASP A 181 -2.53 -23.11 -19.23
CA ASP A 181 -2.95 -22.56 -20.52
C ASP A 181 -3.25 -21.05 -20.46
N ILE A 182 -2.71 -20.35 -19.45
CA ILE A 182 -3.00 -18.93 -19.21
C ILE A 182 -2.75 -18.03 -20.43
N HIS A 183 -1.67 -18.28 -21.17
CA HIS A 183 -1.36 -17.52 -22.38
C HIS A 183 -2.45 -17.68 -23.45
N ALA A 184 -2.83 -18.93 -23.77
CA ALA A 184 -3.87 -19.21 -24.75
C ALA A 184 -5.24 -18.61 -24.35
N LYS A 185 -5.57 -18.64 -23.05
CA LYS A 185 -6.79 -18.01 -22.52
C LYS A 185 -6.76 -16.48 -22.66
N CYS A 186 -5.64 -15.85 -22.35
CA CYS A 186 -5.45 -14.41 -22.52
C CYS A 186 -5.55 -14.01 -24.00
N ASP A 187 -4.85 -14.72 -24.88
CA ASP A 187 -4.82 -14.42 -26.32
C ASP A 187 -6.21 -14.55 -26.94
N SER A 188 -6.90 -15.66 -26.68
CA SER A 188 -8.26 -15.88 -27.17
C SER A 188 -9.24 -14.81 -26.65
N TRP A 189 -9.09 -14.35 -25.41
CA TRP A 189 -9.92 -13.27 -24.90
C TRP A 189 -9.61 -11.94 -25.58
N LEU A 190 -8.33 -11.62 -25.78
CA LEU A 190 -7.89 -10.40 -26.47
C LEU A 190 -8.41 -10.34 -27.92
N GLU A 191 -8.36 -11.45 -28.65
CA GLU A 191 -8.90 -11.56 -30.01
C GLU A 191 -10.42 -11.32 -30.08
N ASN A 192 -11.16 -11.54 -28.99
CA ASN A 192 -12.61 -11.34 -28.95
C ASN A 192 -13.01 -9.90 -28.61
N ILE A 193 -12.10 -9.08 -28.07
CA ILE A 193 -12.40 -7.70 -27.63
C ILE A 193 -11.72 -6.63 -28.48
N LEU A 194 -10.83 -7.02 -29.39
CA LEU A 194 -10.17 -6.18 -30.40
C LEU A 194 -10.84 -6.35 -31.76
#